data_AF-A0A9E4MMI7-F1
#
_entry.id   AF-A0A9E4MMI7-F1
#
_cell.length_a   1.000
_cell.length_b   1.000
_cell.length_c   1.000
_cell.angle_alpha   90.00
_cell.angle_beta   90.00
_cell.angle_gamma   90.00
#
_symmetry.space_group_name_H-M   'P 1'
#
loop_
_entity.id
_entity.type
_entity.pdbx_description
1 polymer ?
#
loop_
_entity_poly.entity_id
_entity_poly.type
_entity_poly.pdbx_seq_one_letter_code
_entity_poly.pdbx_strand_id
1 'polypeptide(L)'
;MSANPQDRRASRRNPVQVRLELTDRRTKFPARTVDVSRGGLFAATPELRPVGTLLRIRVTGPKGDPILAVGVVVRCFTSLGEAGRGLANAGLAIALTSTSEAWDLFWDDVVASEDDEAELP
;
A
#
# COMPACT_ATOMS: atom_id res chain seq x y z
N MET A 1 18.96 13.35 21.73
CA MET A 1 18.09 12.16 21.66
C MET A 1 17.31 12.21 20.35
N SER A 2 17.90 11.68 19.27
CA SER A 2 17.22 11.62 17.97
C SER A 2 16.33 10.39 17.97
N ALA A 3 15.03 10.57 18.12
CA ALA A 3 14.06 9.50 17.94
C ALA A 3 14.18 8.98 16.50
N ASN A 4 14.66 7.74 16.34
CA ASN A 4 14.79 7.10 15.04
C ASN A 4 13.38 7.05 14.38
N PRO A 5 13.17 7.61 13.17
CA PRO A 5 11.85 7.61 12.51
C PRO A 5 11.26 6.21 12.29
N GLN A 6 12.11 5.18 12.33
CA GLN A 6 11.74 3.77 12.24
C GLN A 6 11.00 3.27 13.49
N ASP A 7 11.27 3.86 14.66
CA ASP A 7 10.78 3.41 15.97
C ASP A 7 9.34 3.88 16.28
N ARG A 8 8.75 4.70 15.41
CA ARG A 8 7.34 5.16 15.54
C ARG A 8 6.34 4.31 14.76
N ARG A 9 6.78 3.24 14.08
CA ARG A 9 5.92 2.47 13.18
C ARG A 9 5.55 1.14 13.83
N ALA A 10 4.24 0.91 13.96
CA ALA A 10 3.69 -0.30 14.57
C ALA A 10 3.94 -1.59 13.76
N SER A 11 4.39 -1.49 12.50
CA SER A 11 4.69 -2.65 11.64
C SER A 11 5.71 -2.34 10.54
N ARG A 12 6.42 -3.37 10.06
CA ARG A 12 7.30 -3.31 8.87
C ARG A 12 6.49 -3.07 7.58
N ARG A 13 7.16 -2.58 6.54
CA ARG A 13 6.63 -2.33 5.19
C ARG A 13 7.34 -3.26 4.23
N ASN A 14 6.57 -4.15 3.61
CA ASN A 14 7.11 -5.14 2.68
C ASN A 14 6.96 -4.58 1.25
N PRO A 15 8.04 -4.53 0.45
CA PRO A 15 8.02 -4.03 -0.91
C PRO A 15 7.25 -5.00 -1.83
N VAL A 16 5.92 -4.92 -1.79
CA VAL A 16 5.04 -5.71 -2.65
C VAL A 16 4.43 -4.82 -3.72
N GLN A 17 4.52 -5.25 -4.98
CA GLN A 17 3.93 -4.55 -6.13
C GLN A 17 2.66 -5.24 -6.62
N VAL A 18 1.54 -4.99 -5.94
CA VAL A 18 0.21 -5.46 -6.35
C VAL A 18 -0.58 -4.35 -7.03
N ARG A 19 -1.47 -4.75 -7.96
CA ARG A 19 -2.40 -3.82 -8.62
C ARG A 19 -3.53 -3.47 -7.67
N LEU A 20 -3.87 -2.18 -7.64
CA LEU A 20 -4.97 -1.62 -6.87
C LEU A 20 -6.00 -0.99 -7.81
N GLU A 21 -7.27 -1.17 -7.49
CA GLU A 21 -8.35 -0.27 -7.90
C GLU A 21 -8.74 0.57 -6.69
N LEU A 22 -8.52 1.88 -6.78
CA LEU A 22 -8.90 2.86 -5.77
C LEU A 22 -10.20 3.52 -6.19
N THR A 23 -11.14 3.67 -5.25
CA THR A 23 -12.43 4.30 -5.50
C THR A 23 -12.71 5.35 -4.44
N ASP A 24 -12.89 6.60 -4.86
CA ASP A 24 -13.47 7.65 -4.01
C ASP A 24 -15.01 7.67 -4.12
N ARG A 25 -15.68 8.77 -3.76
CA ARG A 25 -17.15 8.86 -3.84
C ARG A 25 -17.73 8.68 -5.24
N ARG A 26 -16.97 8.96 -6.31
CA ARG A 26 -17.49 9.02 -7.68
C ARG A 26 -16.58 8.36 -8.71
N THR A 27 -15.28 8.32 -8.45
CA THR A 27 -14.29 7.95 -9.46
C THR A 27 -13.50 6.75 -9.01
N LYS A 28 -13.35 5.81 -9.95
CA LYS A 28 -12.44 4.68 -9.85
C LYS A 28 -11.17 4.98 -10.63
N PHE A 29 -10.03 4.61 -10.06
CA PHE A 29 -8.74 4.82 -10.71
C PHE A 29 -7.72 3.74 -10.34
N PRO A 30 -6.82 3.38 -11.27
CA PRO A 30 -5.80 2.38 -11.03
C PRO A 30 -4.64 2.94 -10.20
N ALA A 31 -4.03 2.07 -9.40
CA ALA A 31 -2.76 2.33 -8.73
C ALA A 31 -1.95 1.03 -8.59
N ARG A 32 -0.71 1.16 -8.13
CA ARG A 32 0.12 0.02 -7.72
C ARG A 32 0.69 0.29 -6.34
N THR A 33 0.78 -0.73 -5.50
CA THR A 33 1.51 -0.58 -4.24
C THR A 33 3.01 -0.46 -4.53
N VAL A 34 3.65 0.42 -3.77
CA VAL A 34 5.10 0.49 -3.61
C VAL A 34 5.51 -0.31 -2.38
N ASP A 35 4.75 -0.13 -1.29
CA ASP A 35 4.89 -0.91 -0.07
C ASP A 35 3.52 -1.14 0.58
N VAL A 36 3.43 -2.22 1.36
CA VAL A 36 2.24 -2.57 2.16
C VAL A 36 2.67 -2.87 3.59
N SER A 37 1.81 -2.55 4.53
CA SER A 37 1.91 -2.91 5.95
C SER A 37 0.53 -3.26 6.49
N ARG A 38 0.45 -3.88 7.66
CA ARG A 38 -0.85 -4.21 8.29
C ARG A 38 -1.79 -3.01 8.43
N GLY A 39 -1.25 -1.84 8.79
CA GLY A 39 -2.03 -0.63 9.05
C GLY A 39 -2.12 0.37 7.90
N GLY A 40 -1.50 0.12 6.75
CA GLY A 40 -1.36 1.13 5.72
C GLY A 40 -0.66 0.65 4.47
N LEU A 41 -0.81 1.39 3.38
CA LEU A 41 -0.11 1.14 2.13
C LEU A 41 0.38 2.43 1.50
N PHE A 42 1.43 2.31 0.69
CA PHE A 42 1.89 3.38 -0.18
C PHE A 42 1.61 3.00 -1.64
N ALA A 43 0.83 3.83 -2.33
CA ALA A 43 0.39 3.56 -3.70
C ALA A 43 1.00 4.57 -4.69
N ALA A 44 1.67 4.09 -5.72
CA ALA A 44 2.07 4.89 -6.87
C ALA A 44 0.89 5.06 -7.83
N THR A 45 0.55 6.32 -8.12
CA THR A 45 -0.52 6.69 -9.04
C THR A 45 -0.38 8.16 -9.45
N PRO A 46 -0.64 8.53 -10.71
CA PRO A 46 -0.72 9.92 -11.11
C PRO A 46 -2.00 10.60 -10.57
N GLU A 47 -3.00 9.83 -10.15
CA GLU A 47 -4.29 10.34 -9.69
C GLU A 47 -4.29 10.64 -8.19
N LEU A 48 -3.78 11.82 -7.85
CA LEU A 48 -3.76 12.26 -6.46
C LEU A 48 -5.17 12.60 -5.95
N ARG A 49 -5.33 12.50 -4.63
CA ARG A 49 -6.52 12.93 -3.90
C ARG A 49 -6.11 13.75 -2.68
N PRO A 50 -6.94 14.70 -2.21
CA PRO A 50 -6.64 15.45 -1.00
C PRO A 50 -6.44 14.55 0.23
N VAL A 51 -5.60 14.98 1.15
CA VAL A 51 -5.51 14.37 2.49
C VAL A 51 -6.89 14.38 3.14
N GLY A 52 -7.24 13.30 3.84
CA GLY A 52 -8.57 13.08 4.41
C GLY A 52 -9.56 12.39 3.45
N THR A 53 -9.19 12.16 2.19
CA THR A 53 -10.07 11.44 1.25
C THR A 53 -10.19 9.97 1.65
N LEU A 54 -11.43 9.53 1.87
CA LEU A 54 -11.76 8.12 2.07
C LEU A 54 -11.71 7.37 0.74
N LEU A 55 -10.97 6.27 0.71
CA LEU A 55 -10.80 5.41 -0.45
C LEU A 55 -11.26 4.00 -0.11
N ARG A 56 -12.11 3.45 -0.98
CA ARG A 56 -12.33 2.01 -1.06
C ARG A 56 -11.23 1.42 -1.93
N ILE A 57 -10.61 0.36 -1.43
CA ILE A 57 -9.41 -0.23 -2.02
C ILE A 57 -9.76 -1.66 -2.37
N ARG A 58 -9.55 -2.01 -3.63
CA ARG A 58 -9.62 -3.38 -4.10
C ARG A 58 -8.23 -3.79 -4.57
N VAL A 59 -7.66 -4.80 -3.91
CA VAL A 59 -6.41 -5.44 -4.31
C VAL A 59 -6.76 -6.72 -5.04
N THR A 60 -6.16 -6.95 -6.19
CA THR A 60 -6.23 -8.26 -6.84
C THR A 60 -5.03 -9.06 -6.40
N GLY A 61 -5.25 -10.04 -5.53
CA GLY A 61 -4.20 -10.96 -5.09
C GLY A 61 -3.74 -11.92 -6.20
N PRO A 62 -2.66 -12.69 -6.00
CA PRO A 62 -2.14 -13.64 -6.99
C PRO A 62 -3.16 -14.72 -7.38
N LYS A 63 -4.03 -15.12 -6.44
CA LYS A 63 -5.09 -16.11 -6.63
C LYS A 63 -6.32 -15.57 -7.37
N GLY A 64 -6.33 -14.28 -7.73
CA GLY A 64 -7.40 -13.63 -8.49
C GLY A 64 -8.58 -13.10 -7.68
N ASP A 65 -8.73 -13.55 -6.42
CA ASP A 65 -9.79 -13.07 -5.54
C ASP A 65 -9.55 -11.61 -5.10
N PRO A 66 -10.59 -10.76 -5.11
CA PRO A 66 -10.46 -9.38 -4.71
C PRO A 66 -10.43 -9.23 -3.19
N ILE A 67 -9.36 -8.64 -2.70
CA ILE A 67 -9.20 -8.28 -1.29
C ILE A 67 -9.66 -6.85 -1.10
N LEU A 68 -10.55 -6.62 -0.14
CA LEU A 68 -11.16 -5.33 0.10
C LEU A 68 -10.62 -4.69 1.38
N ALA A 69 -10.32 -3.39 1.28
CA ALA A 69 -9.97 -2.55 2.41
C ALA A 69 -10.54 -1.14 2.23
N VAL A 70 -10.58 -0.38 3.32
CA VAL A 70 -10.95 1.03 3.34
C VAL A 70 -9.84 1.81 4.05
N GLY A 71 -9.40 2.90 3.45
CA GLY A 71 -8.37 3.75 4.03
C GLY A 71 -8.57 5.23 3.74
N VAL A 72 -7.79 6.04 4.41
CA VAL A 72 -7.80 7.50 4.28
C VAL A 72 -6.44 7.96 3.77
N VAL A 73 -6.44 8.86 2.79
CA VAL A 73 -5.22 9.52 2.33
C VAL A 73 -4.64 10.35 3.47
N VAL A 74 -3.42 10.04 3.90
CA VAL A 74 -2.72 10.77 4.97
C VAL A 74 -1.58 11.63 4.43
N ARG A 75 -1.09 11.35 3.22
CA ARG A 75 -0.06 12.17 2.54
C ARG A 75 -0.07 11.96 1.04
N CYS A 76 0.30 12.99 0.29
CA CYS A 76 0.48 12.95 -1.16
C CYS A 76 1.91 13.28 -1.55
N PHE A 77 2.38 12.69 -2.63
CA PHE A 77 3.72 12.89 -3.18
C PHE A 77 3.58 13.20 -4.67
N THR A 78 4.10 14.33 -5.11
CA THR A 78 4.05 14.79 -6.51
C THR A 78 5.30 14.40 -7.31
N SER A 79 6.35 13.94 -6.63
CA SER A 79 7.57 13.39 -7.22
C SER A 79 8.11 12.29 -6.30
N LEU A 80 8.36 11.09 -6.85
CA LEU A 80 8.96 9.96 -6.13
C LEU A 80 10.46 9.78 -6.42
N GLY A 81 11.07 10.68 -7.20
CA GLY A 81 12.49 10.62 -7.59
C GLY A 81 12.85 9.38 -8.43
N GLU A 82 14.15 9.20 -8.72
CA GLU A 82 14.67 8.06 -9.51
C GLU A 82 14.45 6.68 -8.84
N ALA A 83 13.99 6.64 -7.59
CA ALA A 83 13.61 5.41 -6.90
C ALA A 83 12.38 4.73 -7.52
N GLY A 84 11.57 5.48 -8.30
CA GLY A 84 10.50 4.93 -9.10
C GLY A 84 11.04 4.26 -10.36
N ARG A 85 11.59 3.05 -10.24
CA ARG A 85 11.90 2.19 -11.40
C ARG A 85 10.61 1.91 -12.20
N GLY A 86 10.23 2.81 -13.10
CA GLY A 86 9.06 2.69 -13.99
C GLY A 86 7.67 2.82 -13.34
N LEU A 87 7.57 3.18 -12.06
CA LEU A 87 6.29 3.49 -11.39
C LEU A 87 5.94 4.97 -11.56
N ALA A 88 4.64 5.29 -11.53
CA ALA A 88 4.15 6.66 -11.64
C ALA A 88 4.94 7.63 -10.74
N ASN A 89 5.25 8.82 -11.25
CA ASN A 89 6.06 9.83 -10.53
C ASN A 89 5.38 10.39 -9.28
N ALA A 90 4.14 10.01 -8.99
CA ALA A 90 3.35 10.50 -7.88
C ALA A 90 2.75 9.34 -7.08
N GLY A 91 2.34 9.61 -5.84
CA GLY A 91 1.76 8.58 -4.99
C GLY A 91 1.01 9.09 -3.77
N LEU A 92 0.30 8.15 -3.14
CA LEU A 92 -0.57 8.37 -1.99
C LEU A 92 -0.14 7.45 -0.85
N ALA A 93 0.13 8.02 0.32
CA ALA A 93 0.17 7.25 1.55
C ALA A 93 -1.25 7.14 2.11
N ILE A 94 -1.68 5.91 2.35
CA ILE A 94 -3.04 5.58 2.77
C ILE A 94 -2.97 4.83 4.10
N ALA A 95 -3.63 5.35 5.12
CA ALA A 95 -3.82 4.66 6.39
C ALA A 95 -5.09 3.81 6.29
N LEU A 96 -4.98 2.52 6.58
CA LEU A 96 -6.14 1.63 6.57
C LEU A 96 -6.96 1.81 7.84
N THR A 97 -8.27 1.82 7.66
CA THR A 97 -9.27 2.09 8.71
C THR A 97 -10.23 0.92 8.89
N SER A 98 -10.40 0.09 7.85
CA SER A 98 -11.15 -1.16 7.90
C SER A 98 -10.57 -2.12 6.90
N THR A 99 -10.36 -3.36 7.31
CA THR A 99 -9.81 -4.44 6.49
C THR A 99 -10.75 -5.64 6.55
N SER A 100 -10.72 -6.48 5.52
CA SER A 100 -11.38 -7.79 5.53
C SER A 100 -10.44 -8.86 6.12
N GLU A 101 -10.97 -10.01 6.52
CA GLU A 101 -10.13 -11.15 6.95
C GLU A 101 -9.15 -11.58 5.84
N ALA A 102 -9.58 -11.50 4.58
CA ALA A 102 -8.71 -11.75 3.43
C ALA A 102 -7.50 -10.80 3.35
N TRP A 103 -7.58 -9.60 3.93
CA TRP A 103 -6.44 -8.70 4.02
C TRP A 103 -5.42 -9.18 5.03
N ASP A 104 -5.87 -9.68 6.19
CA ASP A 104 -4.98 -10.22 7.21
C ASP A 104 -4.26 -11.47 6.67
N LEU A 105 -4.98 -12.37 5.99
CA LEU A 105 -4.38 -13.54 5.33
C LEU A 105 -3.38 -13.15 4.22
N PHE A 106 -3.70 -12.14 3.41
CA PHE A 106 -2.76 -11.65 2.41
C PHE A 106 -1.51 -11.03 3.02
N TRP A 107 -1.65 -10.33 4.14
CA TRP A 107 -0.49 -9.80 4.86
C TRP A 107 0.39 -10.94 5.39
N ASP A 108 -0.21 -11.98 5.94
CA ASP A 108 0.52 -13.15 6.44
C ASP A 108 1.25 -13.89 5.30
N ASP A 109 0.59 -14.07 4.13
CA ASP A 109 1.21 -14.63 2.92
C ASP A 109 2.40 -13.76 2.42
N VAL A 110 2.23 -12.44 2.41
CA VAL A 110 3.28 -11.48 2.01
C VAL A 110 4.49 -11.54 2.94
N VAL A 111 4.24 -11.62 4.25
CA VAL A 111 5.32 -11.73 5.25
C VAL A 111 6.05 -13.07 5.09
N ALA A 112 5.32 -14.18 4.97
CA ALA A 112 5.91 -15.51 4.82
C ALA A 112 6.80 -15.62 3.56
N SER A 113 6.38 -14.99 2.45
CA SER A 113 7.15 -15.04 1.20
C SER A 113 8.48 -14.29 1.20
N GLU A 114 8.69 -13.32 2.09
CA GLU A 114 9.99 -12.63 2.23
C GLU A 114 10.99 -13.43 3.09
N ASP A 115 10.49 -14.22 4.05
CA ASP A 115 11.36 -15.03 4.92
C ASP A 115 12.00 -16.20 4.14
N ASP A 116 11.30 -16.78 3.16
CA ASP A 116 11.82 -17.87 2.30
C ASP A 116 12.94 -17.41 1.33
N GLU A 117 12.95 -16.14 0.92
CA GLU A 117 13.96 -15.60 0.00
C GLU A 117 15.26 -15.18 0.74
N ALA A 118 15.20 -15.05 2.07
CA ALA A 118 16.34 -14.76 2.94
C ALA A 118 17.15 -16.00 3.36
N GLU A 119 16.71 -17.21 3.00
CA GLU A 119 17.37 -18.49 3.31
C GLU A 119 18.13 -19.14 2.12
N LEU A 120 18.57 -18.36 1.13
CA LEU A 120 19.52 -18.87 0.11
C LEU A 120 20.97 -18.48 0.48
N PRO A 121 21.87 -19.47 0.70
CA PRO A 121 23.26 -19.25 1.12
C PRO A 121 24.19 -18.68 0.03
#